data_AF-A0A961W1I3-F1
#
_entry.id   AF-A0A961W1I3-F1
#
_cell.length_a   1.000
_cell.length_b   1.000
_cell.length_c   1.000
_cell.angle_alpha   90.00
_cell.angle_beta   90.00
_cell.angle_gamma   90.00
#
_symmetry.space_group_name_H-M   'P 1'
#
loop_
_entity.id
_entity.type
_entity.pdbx_description
1 polymer ?
#
loop_
_entity_poly.entity_id
_entity_poly.type
_entity_poly.pdbx_seq_one_letter_code
_entity_poly.pdbx_strand_id
1 'polypeptide(L)'
;MPPELSFDLLIKLFSVVVFPLSLIINLKLRNAAADTMATSMWRNWPGLMWASMAMLTTLTAFTTVDLMAHFGIIPSRSLDASMPYIGIPMGLAALWVLFETGRFIYAKAVAHR
;
A
#
# COMPACT_ATOMS: atom_id res chain seq x y z
N MET A 1 6.72 30.17 6.68
CA MET A 1 6.54 29.07 5.70
C MET A 1 5.18 29.25 5.05
N PRO A 2 5.05 29.08 3.73
CA PRO A 2 3.75 29.16 3.07
C PRO A 2 2.82 28.06 3.63
N PRO A 3 1.54 28.37 3.92
CA PRO A 3 0.62 27.50 4.66
C PRO A 3 0.35 26.15 3.97
N GLU A 4 0.47 26.10 2.64
CA GLU A 4 0.31 24.86 1.85
C GLU A 4 1.43 23.85 2.11
N LEU A 5 2.66 24.32 2.38
CA LEU A 5 3.81 23.48 2.68
C LEU A 5 3.65 22.75 4.02
N SER A 6 3.04 23.43 5.00
CA SER A 6 2.76 22.85 6.32
C SER A 6 1.67 21.79 6.30
N PHE A 7 0.64 21.95 5.46
CA PHE A 7 -0.44 20.98 5.35
C PHE A 7 0.00 19.71 4.61
N ASP A 8 0.74 19.86 3.51
CA ASP A 8 1.32 18.73 2.77
C ASP A 8 2.30 17.91 3.64
N LEU A 9 3.14 18.60 4.43
CA LEU A 9 4.04 17.95 5.38
C LEU A 9 3.27 17.14 6.44
N LEU A 10 2.20 17.72 7.00
CA LEU A 10 1.32 17.05 7.97
C LEU A 10 0.69 15.77 7.40
N ILE A 11 0.21 15.82 6.15
CA ILE A 11 -0.36 14.66 5.46
C ILE A 11 0.71 13.58 5.26
N LYS A 12 1.92 13.95 4.84
CA LYS A 12 3.03 12.99 4.64
C LYS A 12 3.42 12.33 5.96
N LEU A 13 3.54 13.10 7.03
CA LEU A 13 3.85 12.59 8.37
C LEU A 13 2.75 11.65 8.88
N PHE A 14 1.49 12.04 8.72
CA PHE A 14 0.34 11.21 9.07
C PHE A 14 0.33 9.90 8.27
N SER A 15 0.59 9.97 6.96
CA SER A 15 0.60 8.80 6.06
C SER A 15 1.71 7.81 6.42
N VAL A 16 2.91 8.30 6.73
CA VAL A 16 4.06 7.48 7.14
C VAL A 16 3.82 6.73 8.45
N VAL A 17 2.95 7.23 9.33
CA VAL A 17 2.61 6.57 10.60
C VAL A 17 1.36 5.69 10.46
N VAL A 18 0.32 6.20 9.83
CA VAL A 18 -1.00 5.55 9.78
C VAL A 18 -1.00 4.36 8.83
N PHE A 19 -0.37 4.47 7.65
CA PHE A 19 -0.38 3.36 6.68
C PHE A 19 0.36 2.11 7.19
N PRO A 20 1.53 2.19 7.85
CA PRO A 20 2.15 1.02 8.48
C PRO A 20 1.33 0.43 9.61
N LEU A 21 0.71 1.27 10.44
CA LEU A 21 -0.17 0.79 11.49
C LEU A 21 -1.38 0.05 10.91
N SER A 22 -2.00 0.57 9.85
CA SER A 22 -3.07 -0.10 9.12
C SER A 22 -2.63 -1.44 8.54
N LEU A 23 -1.41 -1.53 7.99
CA LEU A 23 -0.80 -2.79 7.52
C LEU A 23 -0.68 -3.81 8.66
N ILE A 24 -0.07 -3.42 9.78
CA ILE A 24 0.15 -4.31 10.93
C ILE A 24 -1.19 -4.80 11.50
N ILE A 25 -2.16 -3.89 11.65
CA ILE A 25 -3.49 -4.24 12.16
C ILE A 25 -4.19 -5.22 11.22
N ASN A 26 -4.18 -4.97 9.90
CA ASN A 26 -4.81 -5.87 8.93
C ASN A 26 -4.17 -7.26 8.89
N LEU A 27 -2.84 -7.34 9.03
CA LEU A 27 -2.13 -8.61 9.10
C LEU A 27 -2.44 -9.38 10.39
N LYS A 28 -2.56 -8.69 11.52
CA LYS A 28 -2.99 -9.32 12.79
C LYS A 28 -4.44 -9.83 12.71
N LEU A 29 -5.32 -9.07 12.07
CA LEU A 29 -6.72 -9.44 11.89
C LEU A 29 -6.92 -10.61 10.92
N ARG A 30 -5.96 -10.90 10.03
CA ARG A 30 -6.03 -12.02 9.08
C ARG A 30 -6.38 -13.36 9.74
N ASN A 31 -5.81 -13.62 10.93
CA ASN A 31 -5.99 -14.86 11.67
C ASN A 31 -6.85 -14.68 12.94
N ALA A 32 -7.49 -13.52 13.10
CA ALA A 32 -8.31 -13.27 14.27
C ALA A 32 -9.58 -14.13 14.26
N ALA A 33 -9.93 -14.69 15.41
CA ALA A 33 -11.18 -15.45 15.56
C ALA A 33 -12.44 -14.57 15.52
N ALA A 34 -12.27 -13.25 15.68
CA ALA A 34 -13.37 -12.30 15.60
C ALA A 34 -13.80 -12.08 14.14
N ASP A 35 -15.11 -12.19 13.88
CA ASP A 35 -15.68 -11.97 12.55
C ASP A 35 -15.84 -10.46 12.31
N THR A 36 -14.78 -9.84 11.80
CA THR A 36 -14.75 -8.42 11.41
C THR A 36 -14.79 -8.30 9.89
N MET A 37 -15.10 -7.10 9.40
CA MET A 37 -15.05 -6.83 7.96
C MET A 37 -13.68 -7.20 7.34
N ALA A 38 -12.59 -6.91 8.04
CA ALA A 38 -11.24 -7.27 7.60
C ALA A 38 -11.06 -8.80 7.51
N THR A 39 -11.53 -9.55 8.51
CA THR A 39 -11.48 -11.02 8.53
C THR A 39 -12.30 -11.62 7.38
N SER A 40 -13.49 -11.08 7.13
CA SER A 40 -14.36 -11.46 6.01
C SER A 40 -13.70 -11.18 4.65
N MET A 41 -13.02 -10.03 4.51
CA MET A 41 -12.28 -9.71 3.28
C MET A 41 -11.07 -10.62 3.07
N TRP A 42 -10.34 -10.97 4.12
CA TRP A 42 -9.25 -11.94 4.03
C TRP A 42 -9.74 -13.33 3.60
N ARG A 43 -10.91 -13.76 4.08
CA ARG A 43 -11.51 -15.05 3.72
C ARG A 43 -12.08 -15.06 2.30
N ASN A 44 -12.82 -14.02 1.93
CA ASN A 44 -13.59 -13.97 0.70
C ASN A 44 -12.80 -13.39 -0.49
N TRP A 45 -11.79 -12.56 -0.23
CA TRP A 45 -11.03 -11.83 -1.25
C TRP A 45 -9.53 -11.71 -0.86
N PRO A 46 -8.83 -12.82 -0.59
CA PRO A 46 -7.44 -12.79 -0.13
C PRO A 46 -6.49 -12.11 -1.13
N GLY A 47 -6.71 -12.30 -2.44
CA GLY A 47 -5.93 -11.65 -3.49
C GLY A 47 -6.06 -10.13 -3.45
N LEU A 48 -7.28 -9.61 -3.26
CA LEU A 48 -7.53 -8.18 -3.12
C LEU A 48 -6.91 -7.60 -1.85
N MET A 49 -6.93 -8.36 -0.74
CA MET A 49 -6.28 -7.94 0.51
C MET A 49 -4.75 -7.85 0.36
N TRP A 50 -4.12 -8.87 -0.22
CA TRP A 50 -2.67 -8.85 -0.51
C TRP A 50 -2.29 -7.70 -1.43
N ALA A 51 -3.10 -7.47 -2.45
CA ALA A 51 -2.99 -6.37 -3.38
C ALA A 51 -3.04 -4.99 -2.70
N SER A 52 -4.07 -4.75 -1.89
CA SER A 52 -4.22 -3.49 -1.15
C SER A 52 -3.08 -3.28 -0.15
N MET A 53 -2.63 -4.34 0.53
CA MET A 53 -1.48 -4.28 1.44
C MET A 53 -0.18 -3.96 0.69
N ALA A 54 0.04 -4.57 -0.48
CA ALA A 54 1.18 -4.27 -1.33
C ALA A 54 1.18 -2.80 -1.79
N MET A 55 0.04 -2.30 -2.28
CA MET A 55 -0.11 -0.88 -2.65
C MET A 55 0.15 0.06 -1.46
N LEU A 56 -0.43 -0.22 -0.29
CA LEU A 56 -0.21 0.59 0.91
C LEU A 56 1.25 0.58 1.34
N THR A 57 1.94 -0.57 1.26
CA THR A 57 3.36 -0.69 1.62
C THR A 57 4.22 0.16 0.69
N THR A 58 3.97 0.09 -0.62
CA THR A 58 4.73 0.88 -1.60
C THR A 58 4.45 2.38 -1.48
N LEU A 59 3.19 2.77 -1.29
CA LEU A 59 2.81 4.17 -1.04
C LEU A 59 3.51 4.71 0.21
N THR A 60 3.51 3.94 1.30
CA THR A 60 4.21 4.30 2.54
C THR A 60 5.70 4.52 2.27
N ALA A 61 6.36 3.57 1.60
CA ALA A 61 7.78 3.66 1.29
C ALA A 61 8.09 4.92 0.46
N PHE A 62 7.24 5.21 -0.53
CA PHE A 62 7.37 6.42 -1.33
C PHE A 62 7.21 7.71 -0.50
N THR A 63 6.15 7.83 0.29
CA THR A 63 5.96 8.99 1.18
C THR A 63 7.08 9.14 2.20
N THR A 64 7.70 8.05 2.64
CA THR A 64 8.83 8.08 3.57
C THR A 64 10.08 8.63 2.89
N VAL A 65 10.39 8.18 1.67
CA VAL A 65 11.53 8.68 0.89
C VAL A 65 11.35 10.14 0.52
N ASP A 66 10.14 10.55 0.12
CA ASP A 66 9.81 11.94 -0.15
C ASP A 66 9.97 12.82 1.10
N LEU A 67 9.52 12.34 2.26
CA LEU A 67 9.72 13.02 3.54
C LEU A 67 11.21 13.13 3.91
N MET A 68 12.00 12.08 3.70
CA MET A 68 13.45 12.10 3.96
C MET A 68 14.18 13.11 3.07
N ALA A 69 13.79 13.24 1.80
CA ALA A 69 14.34 14.27 0.93
C ALA A 69 13.90 15.68 1.35
N HIS A 70 12.66 15.86 1.81
CA HIS A 70 12.18 17.15 2.32
C HIS A 70 13.01 17.66 3.52
N PHE A 71 13.42 16.76 4.43
CA PHE A 71 14.29 17.10 5.56
C PHE A 71 15.78 17.17 5.20
N GLY A 72 16.15 17.02 3.92
CA GLY A 72 17.54 17.09 3.46
C GLY A 72 18.40 15.89 3.87
N ILE A 73 17.79 14.80 4.34
CA ILE A 73 18.49 13.55 4.69
C ILE A 73 19.00 12.87 3.42
N ILE A 74 18.27 13.01 2.30
CA ILE A 74 18.62 12.46 0.99
C ILE A 74 18.76 13.61 -0.02
N PRO A 75 19.86 13.67 -0.80
CA PRO A 75 20.00 14.63 -1.89
C PRO A 75 18.87 14.46 -2.91
N SER A 76 18.26 15.55 -3.36
CA SER A 76 17.14 15.49 -4.33
C SER A 76 17.48 14.77 -5.64
N ARG A 77 18.76 14.78 -6.07
CA ARG A 77 19.23 13.98 -7.22
C ARG A 77 19.16 12.46 -6.99
N SER A 78 19.29 12.02 -5.75
CA SER A 78 19.13 10.62 -5.37
C SER A 78 17.66 10.21 -5.35
N LEU A 79 16.73 11.16 -5.15
CA LEU A 79 15.30 10.89 -5.23
C LEU A 79 14.87 10.51 -6.65
N ASP A 80 15.31 11.28 -7.65
CA ASP A 80 15.04 11.00 -9.07
C ASP A 80 15.63 9.65 -9.51
N ALA A 81 16.82 9.30 -9.01
CA ALA A 81 17.42 7.99 -9.27
C ALA A 81 16.68 6.85 -8.55
N SER A 82 16.11 7.12 -7.37
CA SER A 82 15.38 6.12 -6.55
C SER A 82 13.95 5.88 -7.02
N MET A 83 13.34 6.83 -7.74
CA MET A 83 11.98 6.73 -8.28
C MET A 83 11.71 5.45 -9.07
N PRO A 84 12.54 5.01 -10.03
CA PRO A 84 12.31 3.74 -10.72
C PRO A 84 12.39 2.52 -9.79
N TYR A 85 13.25 2.55 -8.77
CA TYR A 85 13.35 1.47 -7.79
C TYR A 85 12.12 1.34 -6.89
N ILE A 86 11.28 2.37 -6.80
CA ILE A 86 10.00 2.33 -6.08
C ILE A 86 8.85 2.10 -7.07
N GLY A 87 8.86 2.80 -8.20
CA GLY A 87 7.82 2.74 -9.23
C GLY A 87 7.73 1.39 -9.94
N ILE A 88 8.86 0.72 -10.20
CA ILE A 88 8.86 -0.62 -10.82
C ILE A 88 8.21 -1.66 -9.89
N PRO A 89 8.62 -1.79 -8.60
CA PRO A 89 7.89 -2.62 -7.65
C PRO A 89 6.41 -2.26 -7.54
N MET A 90 6.05 -0.98 -7.60
CA MET A 90 4.65 -0.52 -7.58
C MET A 90 3.88 -1.02 -8.80
N GLY A 91 4.47 -0.91 -9.99
CA GLY A 91 3.88 -1.41 -11.24
C GLY A 91 3.73 -2.93 -11.25
N LEU A 92 4.74 -3.66 -10.76
CA LEU A 92 4.68 -5.12 -10.64
C LEU A 92 3.63 -5.56 -9.62
N ALA A 93 3.55 -4.91 -8.46
CA ALA A 93 2.51 -5.16 -7.48
C ALA A 93 1.13 -4.93 -8.09
N ALA A 94 0.91 -3.81 -8.79
CA ALA A 94 -0.35 -3.50 -9.46
C ALA A 94 -0.74 -4.52 -10.54
N LEU A 95 0.22 -4.99 -11.35
CA LEU A 95 -0.03 -6.04 -12.33
C LEU A 95 -0.39 -7.37 -11.67
N TRP A 96 0.30 -7.73 -10.59
CA TRP A 96 -0.01 -8.91 -9.80
C TRP A 96 -1.43 -8.84 -9.20
N VAL A 97 -1.83 -7.67 -8.68
CA VAL A 97 -3.21 -7.42 -8.20
C VAL A 97 -4.23 -7.69 -9.29
N LEU A 98 -4.03 -7.10 -10.48
CA LEU A 98 -4.94 -7.26 -11.62
C LEU A 98 -5.06 -8.72 -12.03
N PHE A 99 -3.94 -9.43 -12.07
CA PHE A 99 -3.89 -10.85 -12.40
C PHE A 99 -4.65 -11.70 -11.37
N GLU A 100 -4.38 -11.56 -10.08
CA GLU A 100 -5.05 -12.34 -9.03
C GLU A 100 -6.55 -12.00 -8.95
N THR A 101 -6.91 -10.74 -9.16
CA THR A 101 -8.32 -10.32 -9.23
C THR A 101 -9.03 -11.00 -10.41
N GLY A 102 -8.41 -11.00 -11.59
CA GLY A 102 -8.94 -11.68 -12.77
C GLY A 102 -9.07 -13.19 -12.58
N ARG A 103 -8.05 -13.84 -12.01
CA ARG A 103 -8.05 -15.28 -11.68
C ARG A 103 -9.19 -15.63 -10.72
N PHE A 104 -9.42 -14.80 -9.71
CA PHE A 104 -10.48 -15.02 -8.72
C PHE A 104 -11.89 -14.87 -9.31
N ILE A 105 -12.12 -13.82 -10.11
CA ILE A 105 -13.40 -13.61 -10.82
C ILE A 105 -13.69 -14.78 -11.75
N TYR A 106 -12.68 -15.23 -12.50
CA TYR A 106 -12.80 -16.40 -13.38
C TYR A 106 -13.13 -17.67 -12.59
N ALA A 107 -12.43 -17.94 -11.48
CA ALA A 107 -12.68 -19.11 -10.65
C ALA A 107 -14.11 -19.14 -10.07
N LYS A 108 -14.63 -18.00 -9.60
CA LYS A 108 -16.04 -17.89 -9.17
C LYS A 108 -17.03 -18.09 -10.30
N ALA A 109 -16.77 -17.53 -11.48
CA ALA A 109 -17.65 -17.67 -12.64
C ALA A 109 -17.76 -19.11 -13.14
N VAL A 110 -16.69 -19.90 -13.03
CA VAL A 110 -16.68 -21.33 -13.39
C VAL A 110 -17.37 -22.18 -12.32
N ALA A 111 -17.23 -21.87 -11.04
CA ALA A 111 -17.85 -22.63 -9.95
C ALA A 111 -19.39 -22.51 -9.87
N HIS A 112 -19.99 -21.55 -10.59
CA HIS A 112 -21.44 -21.34 -10.64
C HIS A 112 -22.08 -21.83 -11.96
N ARG A 113 -21.35 -22.56 -12.81
CA ARG A 113 -21.88 -23.33 -13.94
C ARG A 113 -22.02 -24.80 -13.58
#